data_AF-A0A329VV16-F1
#
_entry.id   AF-A0A329VV16-F1
#
_cell.length_a   1.000
_cell.length_b   1.000
_cell.length_c   1.000
_cell.angle_alpha   90.00
_cell.angle_beta   90.00
_cell.angle_gamma   90.00
#
_symmetry.space_group_name_H-M   'P 1'
#
loop_
_entity.id
_entity.type
_entity.pdbx_description
1 polymer ?
#
loop_
_entity_poly.entity_id
_entity_poly.type
_entity_poly.pdbx_seq_one_letter_code
_entity_poly.pdbx_strand_id
1 'polypeptide(L)'
;GTLIHPTLGELTVSVTESGLRVNESADNGRVFEFTLTVIESGLKVFAVTNSTAADSKVNTNWLRTATTTAAKFIAMVKGEIRTVTQAVKTIKQTVNFWENMVQSSIDEVTNLSDMLNSTFGSKRYGRYSRGKIGGSVSGATGVVLRNNDSENYKKVVNEKMAGAVMGREAISKALSQLNNANSIEGLAGGVQLVINVIISVTGSTAEKVRVFENLASFKNTQYQQSSVDRDVAEATTLLLVVLSAGAMAKTASELIPASRDEAATIQRRVCESLDNAIIKAGDLAADNVFQALVQLRYEFVESFSLKDAKGRLTQFNLPSVLPVLNIANRIYQDAERSDELVQAVSPIHPAFMPVKFKALKQ
;
A
#
# COMPACT_ATOMS: atom_id res chain seq x y z
N GLY A 1 -30.83 18.17 -1.86
CA GLY A 1 -30.72 19.52 -2.43
C GLY A 1 -31.10 20.55 -1.39
N THR A 2 -30.88 21.82 -1.67
CA THR A 2 -31.23 22.92 -0.75
C THR A 2 -32.62 23.45 -1.07
N LEU A 3 -33.48 23.56 -0.05
CA LEU A 3 -34.79 24.21 -0.12
C LEU A 3 -34.75 25.47 0.76
N ILE A 4 -35.06 26.62 0.19
CA ILE A 4 -35.17 27.87 0.96
C ILE A 4 -36.65 28.12 1.22
N HIS A 5 -37.08 27.90 2.46
CA HIS A 5 -38.47 28.10 2.87
C HIS A 5 -38.65 29.49 3.51
N PRO A 6 -39.71 30.25 3.15
CA PRO A 6 -39.91 31.62 3.64
C PRO A 6 -39.93 31.77 5.17
N THR A 7 -40.40 30.76 5.90
CA THR A 7 -40.46 30.78 7.37
C THR A 7 -39.48 29.83 8.06
N LEU A 8 -38.94 28.83 7.36
CA LEU A 8 -38.07 27.81 7.96
C LEU A 8 -36.59 27.98 7.56
N GLY A 9 -36.27 28.97 6.73
CA GLY A 9 -34.91 29.25 6.29
C GLY A 9 -34.38 28.20 5.30
N GLU A 10 -33.07 28.03 5.28
CA GLU A 10 -32.38 27.09 4.40
C GLU A 10 -32.39 25.68 4.99
N LEU A 11 -33.03 24.73 4.29
CA LEU A 11 -33.17 23.34 4.68
C LEU A 11 -32.47 22.41 3.68
N THR A 12 -31.77 21.40 4.17
CA THR A 12 -31.22 20.33 3.31
C THR A 12 -32.24 19.20 3.19
N VAL A 13 -32.82 19.04 2.01
CA VAL A 13 -33.95 18.11 1.79
C VAL A 13 -33.66 17.11 0.68
N SER A 14 -34.36 15.98 0.72
CA SER A 14 -34.43 15.01 -0.38
C SER A 14 -35.87 14.90 -0.88
N VAL A 15 -36.03 14.81 -2.20
CA VAL A 15 -37.31 14.53 -2.85
C VAL A 15 -37.28 13.05 -3.21
N THR A 16 -38.26 12.28 -2.74
CA THR A 16 -38.38 10.87 -3.10
C THR A 16 -38.90 10.72 -4.53
N GLU A 17 -38.72 9.56 -5.14
CA GLU A 17 -39.10 9.29 -6.54
C GLU A 17 -40.62 9.48 -6.78
N SER A 18 -41.45 9.39 -5.74
CA SER A 18 -42.90 9.67 -5.76
C SER A 18 -43.29 11.01 -5.13
N GLY A 19 -42.30 11.86 -4.82
CA GLY A 19 -42.48 13.10 -4.08
C GLY A 19 -43.00 14.26 -4.93
N LEU A 20 -42.85 14.21 -6.26
CA LEU A 20 -43.42 15.20 -7.18
C LEU A 20 -44.74 14.67 -7.76
N ARG A 21 -45.82 15.39 -7.53
CA ARG A 21 -47.12 15.15 -8.15
C ARG A 21 -47.55 16.40 -8.89
N VAL A 22 -47.99 16.24 -10.13
CA VAL A 22 -48.51 17.33 -10.96
C VAL A 22 -49.95 16.96 -11.33
N ASN A 23 -50.86 17.91 -11.16
CA ASN A 23 -52.27 17.74 -11.48
C ASN A 23 -52.73 18.88 -12.40
N GLU A 24 -53.38 18.50 -13.48
CA GLU A 24 -53.93 19.41 -14.47
C GLU A 24 -55.42 19.08 -14.63
N SER A 25 -56.28 20.08 -14.45
CA SER A 25 -57.72 19.94 -14.62
C SER A 25 -58.25 21.05 -15.52
N ALA A 26 -59.08 20.69 -16.50
CA ALA A 26 -59.69 21.62 -17.44
C ALA A 26 -60.58 22.67 -16.75
N ASP A 27 -61.15 22.32 -15.59
CA ASP A 27 -62.02 23.21 -14.81
C ASP A 27 -61.25 24.34 -14.08
N ASN A 28 -59.95 24.16 -13.84
CA ASN A 28 -59.10 25.13 -13.14
C ASN A 28 -58.46 26.16 -14.10
N GLY A 29 -58.83 26.16 -15.38
CA GLY A 29 -58.31 27.10 -16.38
C GLY A 29 -56.86 26.82 -16.76
N ARG A 30 -56.08 27.87 -17.11
CA ARG A 30 -54.68 27.77 -17.56
C ARG A 30 -53.67 27.69 -16.40
N VAL A 31 -53.97 26.89 -15.38
CA VAL A 31 -53.10 26.69 -14.22
C VAL A 31 -52.91 25.20 -14.02
N PHE A 32 -51.67 24.78 -13.75
CA PHE A 32 -51.37 23.44 -13.25
C PHE A 32 -50.96 23.53 -11.79
N GLU A 33 -51.43 22.58 -10.99
CA GLU A 33 -51.03 22.45 -9.59
C GLU A 33 -49.93 21.41 -9.50
N PHE A 34 -48.91 21.67 -8.68
CA PHE A 34 -47.95 20.64 -8.33
C PHE A 34 -47.76 20.59 -6.81
N THR A 35 -47.64 19.37 -6.30
CA THR A 35 -47.29 19.10 -4.90
C THR A 35 -45.92 18.48 -4.87
N LEU A 36 -45.01 19.09 -4.09
CA LEU A 36 -43.68 18.56 -3.85
C LEU A 36 -43.56 18.13 -2.38
N THR A 37 -43.47 16.83 -2.14
CA THR A 37 -43.19 16.26 -0.82
C THR A 37 -41.68 16.16 -0.63
N VAL A 38 -41.16 16.90 0.33
CA VAL A 38 -39.75 16.94 0.71
C VAL A 38 -39.55 16.32 2.08
N ILE A 39 -38.46 15.57 2.25
CA ILE A 39 -38.05 15.03 3.55
C ILE A 39 -36.73 15.70 3.93
N GLU A 40 -36.67 16.31 5.12
CA GLU A 40 -35.44 16.86 5.66
C GLU A 40 -34.42 15.74 5.83
N SER A 41 -33.34 15.82 5.06
CA SER A 41 -32.30 14.81 5.09
C SER A 41 -31.28 15.24 6.13
N GLY A 42 -31.13 14.44 7.20
CA GLY A 42 -29.90 14.47 7.98
C GLY A 42 -28.70 14.27 7.05
N LEU A 43 -27.54 14.84 7.42
CA LEU A 43 -26.28 14.65 6.71
C LEU A 43 -26.02 13.15 6.52
N LYS A 44 -26.38 12.60 5.36
CA LYS A 44 -25.83 11.33 4.90
C LYS A 44 -24.38 11.59 4.55
N VAL A 45 -23.52 11.57 5.57
CA VAL A 45 -22.10 11.42 5.38
C VAL A 45 -21.91 10.00 4.86
N PHE A 46 -21.98 9.83 3.54
CA PHE A 46 -21.21 8.75 2.96
C PHE A 46 -19.79 9.03 3.40
N ALA A 47 -19.23 8.17 4.25
CA ALA A 47 -17.80 8.17 4.46
C ALA A 47 -17.19 7.85 3.10
N VAL A 48 -16.92 8.87 2.30
CA VAL A 48 -15.96 8.77 1.22
C VAL A 48 -14.64 8.68 1.96
N THR A 49 -14.32 7.49 2.46
CA THR A 49 -13.02 7.20 3.02
C THR A 49 -12.06 7.27 1.85
N ASN A 50 -11.45 8.44 1.67
CA ASN A 50 -10.40 8.62 0.69
C ASN A 50 -9.24 7.69 1.07
N SER A 51 -8.52 7.14 0.08
CA SER A 51 -7.41 6.21 0.29
C SER A 51 -6.38 6.70 1.32
N THR A 52 -6.17 8.03 1.41
CA THR A 52 -5.26 8.65 2.39
C THR A 52 -5.64 8.37 3.85
N ALA A 53 -6.93 8.38 4.20
CA ALA A 53 -7.38 8.08 5.56
C ALA A 53 -7.16 6.59 5.88
N ALA A 54 -7.35 5.71 4.89
CA ALA A 54 -7.10 4.29 5.04
C ALA A 54 -5.59 3.99 5.15
N ASP A 55 -4.73 4.65 4.36
CA ASP A 55 -3.27 4.54 4.47
C ASP A 55 -2.78 4.94 5.89
N SER A 56 -3.40 5.96 6.49
CA SER A 56 -3.12 6.36 7.88
C SER A 56 -3.50 5.28 8.90
N LYS A 57 -4.64 4.60 8.72
CA LYS A 57 -5.05 3.48 9.58
C LYS A 57 -4.11 2.28 9.46
N VAL A 58 -3.65 1.96 8.25
CA VAL A 58 -2.65 0.89 8.03
C VAL A 58 -1.37 1.23 8.81
N ASN A 59 -0.89 2.48 8.73
CA ASN A 59 0.30 2.91 9.45
C ASN A 59 0.12 2.79 10.99
N THR A 60 -1.01 3.22 11.54
CA THR A 60 -1.29 3.08 12.98
C THR A 60 -1.33 1.61 13.40
N ASN A 61 -1.97 0.74 12.61
CA ASN A 61 -2.02 -0.69 12.93
C ASN A 61 -0.68 -1.41 12.74
N TRP A 62 0.14 -0.95 11.81
CA TRP A 62 1.52 -1.39 11.67
C TRP A 62 2.32 -1.08 12.95
N LEU A 63 2.28 0.16 13.43
CA LEU A 63 2.98 0.57 14.67
C LEU A 63 2.48 -0.21 15.89
N ARG A 64 1.16 -0.45 15.99
CA ARG A 64 0.59 -1.30 17.03
C ARG A 64 1.09 -2.74 16.94
N THR A 65 1.13 -3.32 15.74
CA THR A 65 1.67 -4.67 15.53
C THR A 65 3.14 -4.73 15.92
N ALA A 66 3.93 -3.74 15.52
CA ALA A 66 5.36 -3.71 15.80
C ALA A 66 5.66 -3.63 17.31
N THR A 67 4.97 -2.74 18.02
CA THR A 67 5.11 -2.58 19.48
C THR A 67 4.59 -3.78 20.26
N THR A 68 3.43 -4.33 19.88
CA THR A 68 2.85 -5.52 20.52
C THR A 68 3.74 -6.75 20.35
N THR A 69 4.32 -6.92 19.17
CA THR A 69 5.22 -8.05 18.87
C THR A 69 6.52 -7.93 19.65
N ALA A 70 7.11 -6.74 19.73
CA ALA A 70 8.31 -6.53 20.56
C ALA A 70 8.03 -6.81 22.04
N ALA A 71 6.90 -6.34 22.57
CA ALA A 71 6.51 -6.61 23.96
C ALA A 71 6.30 -8.12 24.21
N LYS A 72 5.61 -8.82 23.31
CA LYS A 72 5.40 -10.27 23.42
C LYS A 72 6.71 -11.04 23.29
N PHE A 73 7.61 -10.65 22.37
CA PHE A 73 8.94 -11.22 22.25
C PHE A 73 9.73 -11.10 23.56
N ILE A 74 9.80 -9.89 24.14
CA ILE A 74 10.49 -9.66 25.42
C ILE A 74 9.88 -10.53 26.52
N ALA A 75 8.55 -10.64 26.58
CA ALA A 75 7.85 -11.45 27.57
C ALA A 75 8.13 -12.95 27.42
N MET A 76 8.07 -13.50 26.19
CA MET A 76 8.35 -14.91 25.91
C MET A 76 9.80 -15.24 26.28
N VAL A 77 10.75 -14.44 25.77
CA VAL A 77 12.17 -14.64 26.04
C VAL A 77 12.44 -14.57 27.55
N LYS A 78 11.95 -13.55 28.27
CA LYS A 78 12.14 -13.45 29.72
C LYS A 78 11.44 -14.56 30.51
N GLY A 79 10.31 -15.08 30.03
CA GLY A 79 9.55 -16.15 30.67
C GLY A 79 10.28 -17.49 30.65
N GLU A 80 11.00 -17.78 29.56
CA GLU A 80 11.73 -19.05 29.37
C GLU A 80 13.11 -19.10 30.05
N ILE A 81 13.67 -17.95 30.45
CA ILE A 81 15.10 -17.83 30.77
C ILE A 81 15.41 -17.88 32.27
N ARG A 82 16.48 -18.62 32.63
CA ARG A 82 17.23 -18.47 33.90
C ARG A 82 18.52 -17.63 33.78
N THR A 83 19.13 -17.52 32.59
CA THR A 83 20.36 -16.72 32.33
C THR A 83 20.28 -15.87 31.04
N VAL A 84 20.39 -14.55 31.17
CA VAL A 84 20.23 -13.57 30.06
C VAL A 84 21.30 -13.75 28.96
N THR A 85 22.53 -14.10 29.34
CA THR A 85 23.66 -14.19 28.41
C THR A 85 23.47 -15.24 27.31
N GLN A 86 22.93 -16.42 27.66
CA GLN A 86 22.74 -17.50 26.69
C GLN A 86 21.64 -17.14 25.68
N ALA A 87 20.55 -16.55 26.14
CA ALA A 87 19.48 -16.11 25.25
C ALA A 87 19.94 -15.01 24.30
N VAL A 88 20.71 -14.02 24.78
CA VAL A 88 21.31 -13.00 23.91
C VAL A 88 22.16 -13.65 22.81
N LYS A 89 22.93 -14.69 23.14
CA LYS A 89 23.71 -15.45 22.15
C LYS A 89 22.82 -16.13 21.10
N THR A 90 21.77 -16.83 21.53
CA THR A 90 20.83 -17.53 20.64
C THR A 90 20.05 -16.55 19.74
N ILE A 91 19.63 -15.40 20.29
CA ILE A 91 19.00 -14.32 19.53
C ILE A 91 19.97 -13.79 18.49
N LYS A 92 21.21 -13.43 18.87
CA LYS A 92 22.22 -12.91 17.93
C LYS A 92 22.51 -13.90 16.81
N GLN A 93 22.63 -15.19 17.12
CA GLN A 93 22.80 -16.23 16.08
C GLN A 93 21.66 -16.21 15.08
N THR A 94 20.41 -16.17 15.54
CA THR A 94 19.23 -16.11 14.67
C THR A 94 19.18 -14.82 13.85
N VAL A 95 19.46 -13.68 14.49
CA VAL A 95 19.48 -12.35 13.86
C VAL A 95 20.56 -12.25 12.78
N ASN A 96 21.73 -12.86 12.95
CA ASN A 96 22.80 -12.82 11.95
C ASN A 96 22.37 -13.42 10.60
N PHE A 97 21.56 -14.48 10.59
CA PHE A 97 21.03 -15.04 9.33
C PHE A 97 20.09 -14.06 8.65
N TRP A 98 19.22 -13.42 9.43
CA TRP A 98 18.31 -12.41 8.92
C TRP A 98 19.06 -11.15 8.46
N GLU A 99 20.11 -10.72 9.16
CA GLU A 99 20.98 -9.63 8.74
C GLU A 99 21.61 -9.90 7.36
N ASN A 100 22.08 -11.12 7.10
CA ASN A 100 22.60 -11.48 5.79
C ASN A 100 21.54 -11.33 4.69
N MET A 101 20.27 -11.70 4.98
CA MET A 101 19.16 -11.44 4.05
C MET A 101 18.94 -9.94 3.84
N VAL A 102 18.94 -9.15 4.92
CA VAL A 102 18.84 -7.68 4.82
C VAL A 102 19.96 -7.14 3.94
N GLN A 103 21.21 -7.50 4.20
CA GLN A 103 22.37 -7.03 3.44
C GLN A 103 22.26 -7.38 1.95
N SER A 104 21.85 -8.61 1.62
CA SER A 104 21.63 -9.02 0.22
C SER A 104 20.55 -8.19 -0.49
N SER A 105 19.53 -7.75 0.25
CA SER A 105 18.42 -6.96 -0.28
C SER A 105 18.70 -5.45 -0.33
N ILE A 106 19.72 -4.94 0.37
CA ILE A 106 20.09 -3.50 0.34
C ILE A 106 20.45 -3.05 -1.09
N ASP A 107 21.21 -3.88 -1.80
CA ASP A 107 21.66 -3.55 -3.16
C ASP A 107 20.47 -3.46 -4.14
N GLU A 108 19.41 -4.24 -3.92
CA GLU A 108 18.17 -4.21 -4.70
C GLU A 108 17.39 -2.90 -4.47
N VAL A 109 17.14 -2.51 -3.21
CA VAL A 109 16.36 -1.29 -2.88
C VAL A 109 17.02 -0.01 -3.40
N THR A 110 18.34 -0.01 -3.45
CA THR A 110 19.16 1.16 -3.75
C THR A 110 19.81 1.09 -5.13
N ASN A 111 19.36 0.17 -5.99
CA ASN A 111 19.78 0.14 -7.38
C ASN A 111 19.37 1.44 -8.09
N LEU A 112 20.33 2.07 -8.78
CA LEU A 112 20.10 3.33 -9.46
C LEU A 112 18.97 3.24 -10.49
N SER A 113 18.89 2.14 -11.25
CA SER A 113 17.83 1.94 -12.25
C SER A 113 16.44 2.03 -11.63
N ASP A 114 16.20 1.28 -10.55
CA ASP A 114 14.91 1.25 -9.87
C ASP A 114 14.61 2.56 -9.14
N MET A 115 15.65 3.23 -8.65
CA MET A 115 15.52 4.55 -8.04
C MET A 115 15.11 5.61 -9.07
N LEU A 116 15.71 5.60 -10.26
CA LEU A 116 15.33 6.52 -11.33
C LEU A 116 13.94 6.19 -11.85
N ASN A 117 13.62 4.91 -12.07
CA ASN A 117 12.28 4.45 -12.47
C ASN A 117 11.21 4.84 -11.45
N SER A 118 11.50 4.81 -10.15
CA SER A 118 10.56 5.22 -9.09
C SER A 118 10.53 6.73 -8.81
N THR A 119 11.50 7.49 -9.34
CA THR A 119 11.56 8.95 -9.19
C THR A 119 10.81 9.62 -10.35
N PHE A 120 11.13 9.20 -11.56
CA PHE A 120 10.57 9.73 -12.79
C PHE A 120 9.25 9.06 -13.13
N GLY A 121 8.30 9.84 -13.63
CA GLY A 121 6.96 9.40 -13.96
C GLY A 121 6.79 8.99 -15.42
N SER A 122 5.72 8.25 -15.69
CA SER A 122 5.48 7.63 -16.99
C SER A 122 5.28 8.60 -18.14
N LYS A 123 4.72 9.79 -17.87
CA LYS A 123 4.29 10.73 -18.91
C LYS A 123 5.46 11.27 -19.74
N ARG A 124 6.61 11.54 -19.09
CA ARG A 124 7.81 12.06 -19.74
C ARG A 124 8.92 11.02 -19.96
N TYR A 125 9.00 10.01 -19.10
CA TYR A 125 10.12 9.06 -19.06
C TYR A 125 9.72 7.64 -19.46
N GLY A 126 8.56 7.48 -20.10
CA GLY A 126 8.12 6.23 -20.70
C GLY A 126 7.43 5.28 -19.73
N ARG A 127 6.78 4.26 -20.29
CA ARG A 127 5.81 3.39 -19.62
C ARG A 127 6.30 2.66 -18.36
N TYR A 128 7.61 2.49 -18.20
CA TYR A 128 8.21 1.76 -17.09
C TYR A 128 8.53 2.65 -15.88
N SER A 129 8.48 3.96 -16.08
CA SER A 129 8.70 4.96 -15.03
C SER A 129 7.44 5.09 -14.17
N ARG A 130 7.57 4.89 -12.86
CA ARG A 130 6.48 4.78 -11.87
C ARG A 130 6.48 5.90 -10.84
N GLY A 131 7.39 6.85 -10.97
CA GLY A 131 7.52 8.00 -10.10
C GLY A 131 6.52 9.11 -10.38
N LYS A 132 6.79 10.27 -9.82
CA LYS A 132 5.91 11.45 -9.91
C LYS A 132 6.53 12.57 -10.74
N ILE A 133 7.86 12.63 -10.86
CA ILE A 133 8.58 13.71 -11.55
C ILE A 133 8.46 13.55 -13.06
N GLY A 134 7.96 14.56 -13.78
CA GLY A 134 7.60 14.48 -15.19
C GLY A 134 6.17 13.98 -15.44
N GLY A 135 5.36 13.85 -14.39
CA GLY A 135 3.96 13.42 -14.43
C GLY A 135 3.76 11.90 -14.54
N SER A 136 2.66 11.40 -13.97
CA SER A 136 2.34 9.98 -14.00
C SER A 136 0.84 9.71 -14.08
N VAL A 137 0.51 8.53 -14.59
CA VAL A 137 -0.86 8.02 -14.71
C VAL A 137 -0.91 6.64 -14.04
N SER A 138 -2.08 6.26 -13.52
CA SER A 138 -2.35 4.91 -13.03
C SER A 138 -3.52 4.30 -13.80
N GLY A 139 -3.27 3.23 -14.53
CA GLY A 139 -4.31 2.41 -15.19
C GLY A 139 -5.22 1.66 -14.22
N ALA A 140 -4.86 1.54 -12.94
CA ALA A 140 -5.71 0.94 -11.92
C ALA A 140 -6.74 1.93 -11.37
N THR A 141 -6.32 3.18 -11.11
CA THR A 141 -7.13 4.18 -10.40
C THR A 141 -7.66 5.29 -11.29
N GLY A 142 -7.14 5.43 -12.52
CA GLY A 142 -7.40 6.56 -13.43
C GLY A 142 -6.80 7.89 -12.95
N VAL A 143 -6.01 7.89 -11.87
CA VAL A 143 -5.39 9.11 -11.33
C VAL A 143 -4.29 9.59 -12.27
N VAL A 144 -4.34 10.87 -12.60
CA VAL A 144 -3.34 11.57 -13.41
C VAL A 144 -2.67 12.66 -12.56
N LEU A 145 -1.35 12.55 -12.36
CA LEU A 145 -0.52 13.54 -11.71
C LEU A 145 0.17 14.39 -12.78
N ARG A 146 -0.22 15.67 -12.89
CA ARG A 146 0.21 16.57 -13.98
C ARG A 146 1.33 17.54 -13.59
N ASN A 147 1.54 17.81 -12.29
CA ASN A 147 2.25 19.03 -11.84
C ASN A 147 3.58 18.81 -11.11
N ASN A 148 4.08 17.58 -10.98
CA ASN A 148 5.42 17.35 -10.43
C ASN A 148 6.41 17.34 -11.60
N ASP A 149 6.94 18.48 -12.03
CA ASP A 149 8.10 18.53 -12.92
C ASP A 149 9.21 19.35 -12.28
N SER A 150 10.46 19.05 -12.63
CA SER A 150 11.64 19.77 -12.16
C SER A 150 12.44 20.18 -13.39
N GLU A 151 12.73 21.46 -13.55
CA GLU A 151 13.53 21.93 -14.68
C GLU A 151 15.00 21.48 -14.59
N ASN A 152 15.45 21.03 -13.42
CA ASN A 152 16.84 20.62 -13.18
C ASN A 152 16.96 19.12 -12.87
N TYR A 153 16.90 18.30 -13.93
CA TYR A 153 16.99 16.83 -13.83
C TYR A 153 18.33 16.34 -13.27
N LYS A 154 19.44 17.00 -13.60
CA LYS A 154 20.76 16.63 -13.10
C LYS A 154 20.82 16.75 -11.58
N LYS A 155 20.20 17.79 -11.01
CA LYS A 155 20.07 17.95 -9.56
C LYS A 155 19.25 16.82 -8.94
N VAL A 156 18.10 16.47 -9.52
CA VAL A 156 17.25 15.37 -9.04
C VAL A 156 18.00 14.03 -9.06
N VAL A 157 18.70 13.71 -10.15
CA VAL A 157 19.51 12.48 -10.24
C VAL A 157 20.59 12.46 -9.17
N ASN A 158 21.34 13.56 -9.00
CA ASN A 158 22.38 13.66 -7.99
C ASN A 158 21.84 13.51 -6.57
N GLU A 159 20.71 14.16 -6.25
CA GLU A 159 20.03 14.03 -4.95
C GLU A 159 19.58 12.60 -4.68
N LYS A 160 19.06 11.91 -5.71
CA LYS A 160 18.67 10.51 -5.59
C LYS A 160 19.89 9.61 -5.40
N MET A 161 20.94 9.76 -6.19
CA MET A 161 22.19 9.02 -5.98
C MET A 161 22.77 9.22 -4.57
N ALA A 162 22.80 10.46 -4.08
CA ALA A 162 23.21 10.75 -2.70
C ALA A 162 22.29 10.08 -1.68
N GLY A 163 20.98 10.11 -1.89
CA GLY A 163 19.98 9.43 -1.06
C GLY A 163 20.19 7.92 -0.99
N ALA A 164 20.56 7.27 -2.09
CA ALA A 164 20.89 5.84 -2.10
C ALA A 164 22.12 5.54 -1.22
N VAL A 165 23.20 6.32 -1.37
CA VAL A 165 24.41 6.16 -0.55
C VAL A 165 24.11 6.38 0.93
N MET A 166 23.41 7.47 1.27
CA MET A 166 22.99 7.75 2.66
C MET A 166 22.06 6.66 3.21
N GLY A 167 21.17 6.12 2.38
CA GLY A 167 20.28 5.02 2.74
C GLY A 167 21.03 3.74 3.09
N ARG A 168 22.01 3.35 2.26
CA ARG A 168 22.89 2.19 2.54
C ARG A 168 23.66 2.38 3.84
N GLU A 169 24.22 3.57 4.05
CA GLU A 169 24.94 3.92 5.29
C GLU A 169 24.01 3.86 6.51
N ALA A 170 22.78 4.38 6.41
CA ALA A 170 21.81 4.33 7.48
C ALA A 170 21.42 2.89 7.86
N ILE A 171 21.22 2.01 6.86
CA ILE A 171 20.93 0.59 7.13
C ILE A 171 22.13 -0.09 7.80
N SER A 172 23.35 0.13 7.29
CA SER A 172 24.58 -0.42 7.89
C SER A 172 24.77 0.05 9.34
N LYS A 173 24.48 1.32 9.63
CA LYS A 173 24.48 1.86 11.00
C LYS A 173 23.44 1.18 11.88
N ALA A 174 22.22 0.98 11.38
CA ALA A 174 21.16 0.31 12.13
C ALA A 174 21.50 -1.16 12.43
N LEU A 175 22.09 -1.88 11.47
CA LEU A 175 22.59 -3.25 11.66
C LEU A 175 23.72 -3.30 12.70
N SER A 176 24.66 -2.36 12.64
CA SER A 176 25.74 -2.25 13.64
C SER A 176 25.19 -2.00 15.04
N GLN A 177 24.16 -1.15 15.17
CA GLN A 177 23.48 -0.92 16.46
C GLN A 177 22.78 -2.16 16.98
N LEU A 178 22.12 -2.93 16.10
CA LEU A 178 21.50 -4.21 16.45
C LEU A 178 22.54 -5.22 16.95
N ASN A 179 23.68 -5.35 16.27
CA ASN A 179 24.76 -6.25 16.66
C ASN A 179 25.41 -5.89 18.00
N ASN A 180 25.50 -4.59 18.30
CA ASN A 180 26.04 -4.07 19.56
C ASN A 180 25.04 -4.14 20.72
N ALA A 181 23.76 -4.43 20.46
CA ALA A 181 22.77 -4.58 21.51
C ALA A 181 23.06 -5.84 22.37
N ASN A 182 23.09 -5.65 23.70
CA ASN A 182 23.42 -6.71 24.67
C ASN A 182 22.27 -7.00 25.65
N SER A 183 21.10 -6.40 25.41
CA SER A 183 19.87 -6.65 26.16
C SER A 183 18.77 -7.15 25.22
N ILE A 184 17.79 -7.86 25.77
CA ILE A 184 16.65 -8.40 25.02
C ILE A 184 15.83 -7.24 24.42
N GLU A 185 15.63 -6.17 25.19
CA GLU A 185 14.95 -4.95 24.74
C GLU A 185 15.74 -4.22 23.64
N GLY A 186 17.07 -4.14 23.79
CA GLY A 186 17.94 -3.53 22.80
C GLY A 186 17.92 -4.29 21.48
N LEU A 187 17.88 -5.63 21.52
CA LEU A 187 17.76 -6.47 20.33
C LEU A 187 16.40 -6.27 19.65
N ALA A 188 15.30 -6.28 20.42
CA ALA A 188 13.97 -6.03 19.88
C ALA A 188 13.85 -4.64 19.22
N GLY A 189 14.35 -3.60 19.90
CA GLY A 189 14.40 -2.24 19.38
C GLY A 189 15.32 -2.09 18.15
N GLY A 190 16.44 -2.81 18.13
CA GLY A 190 17.36 -2.83 16.98
C GLY A 190 16.72 -3.42 15.72
N VAL A 191 15.95 -4.51 15.85
CA VAL A 191 15.21 -5.09 14.71
C VAL A 191 14.17 -4.09 14.18
N GLN A 192 13.40 -3.46 15.08
CA GLN A 192 12.44 -2.43 14.69
C GLN A 192 13.11 -1.25 13.98
N LEU A 193 14.28 -0.82 14.47
CA LEU A 193 15.05 0.26 13.86
C LEU A 193 15.47 -0.11 12.43
N VAL A 194 16.04 -1.29 12.22
CA VAL A 194 16.45 -1.74 10.87
C VAL A 194 15.26 -1.70 9.91
N ILE A 195 14.11 -2.25 10.31
CA ILE A 195 12.91 -2.27 9.47
C ILE A 195 12.41 -0.84 9.18
N ASN A 196 12.35 0.04 10.17
CA ASN A 196 11.95 1.43 9.98
C ASN A 196 12.91 2.20 9.07
N VAL A 197 14.22 1.95 9.17
CA VAL A 197 15.21 2.54 8.28
C VAL A 197 14.98 2.06 6.84
N ILE A 198 14.78 0.76 6.59
CA ILE A 198 14.46 0.22 5.25
C ILE A 198 13.18 0.87 4.70
N ILE A 199 12.14 1.04 5.52
CA ILE A 199 10.91 1.75 5.14
C ILE A 199 11.23 3.19 4.68
N SER A 200 12.09 3.91 5.40
CA SER A 200 12.41 5.32 5.13
C SER A 200 13.40 5.56 3.98
N VAL A 201 14.21 4.56 3.62
CA VAL A 201 15.26 4.70 2.59
C VAL A 201 14.65 5.17 1.27
N THR A 202 15.30 6.09 0.58
CA THR A 202 14.84 6.53 -0.74
C THR A 202 15.01 5.40 -1.76
N GLY A 203 13.96 5.06 -2.50
CA GLY A 203 14.01 3.99 -3.50
C GLY A 203 12.62 3.57 -3.96
N SER A 204 12.57 2.53 -4.79
CA SER A 204 11.32 1.99 -5.32
C SER A 204 10.49 1.33 -4.22
N THR A 205 9.27 1.82 -4.00
CA THR A 205 8.31 1.20 -3.07
C THR A 205 8.00 -0.25 -3.47
N ALA A 206 7.99 -0.56 -4.78
CA ALA A 206 7.75 -1.92 -5.26
C ALA A 206 8.90 -2.88 -4.89
N GLU A 207 10.15 -2.41 -4.96
CA GLU A 207 11.30 -3.22 -4.52
C GLU A 207 11.31 -3.39 -3.00
N LYS A 208 10.97 -2.35 -2.23
CA LYS A 208 10.80 -2.50 -0.78
C LYS A 208 9.79 -3.58 -0.41
N VAL A 209 8.67 -3.66 -1.14
CA VAL A 209 7.66 -4.71 -0.93
C VAL A 209 8.25 -6.10 -1.20
N ARG A 210 9.07 -6.26 -2.26
CA ARG A 210 9.77 -7.54 -2.52
C ARG A 210 10.80 -7.88 -1.45
N VAL A 211 11.57 -6.90 -0.99
CA VAL A 211 12.52 -7.09 0.11
C VAL A 211 11.80 -7.52 1.37
N PHE A 212 10.70 -6.85 1.76
CA PHE A 212 9.95 -7.24 2.94
C PHE A 212 9.25 -8.60 2.78
N GLU A 213 8.83 -8.98 1.56
CA GLU A 213 8.36 -10.34 1.29
C GLU A 213 9.45 -11.38 1.54
N ASN A 214 10.67 -11.14 1.02
CA ASN A 214 11.82 -12.01 1.26
C ASN A 214 12.14 -12.11 2.75
N LEU A 215 12.22 -10.97 3.46
CA LEU A 215 12.49 -10.93 4.90
C LEU A 215 11.38 -11.60 5.74
N ALA A 216 10.12 -11.47 5.32
CA ALA A 216 8.99 -12.15 5.96
C ALA A 216 9.00 -13.67 5.73
N SER A 217 9.65 -14.14 4.68
CA SER A 217 9.83 -15.58 4.41
C SER A 217 10.95 -16.23 5.25
N PHE A 218 11.59 -15.47 6.15
CA PHE A 218 12.67 -15.95 7.00
C PHE A 218 12.27 -17.20 7.79
N LYS A 219 13.14 -18.21 7.73
CA LYS A 219 13.03 -19.45 8.50
C LYS A 219 14.36 -19.72 9.19
N ASN A 220 14.30 -19.99 10.49
CA ASN A 220 15.47 -20.49 11.21
C ASN A 220 15.60 -22.01 10.99
N THR A 221 16.66 -22.44 10.31
CA THR A 221 16.95 -23.86 10.07
C THR A 221 18.01 -24.41 11.02
N GLN A 222 18.51 -23.60 11.96
CA GLN A 222 19.51 -24.03 12.90
C GLN A 222 18.93 -24.97 13.96
N TYR A 223 19.61 -26.10 14.15
CA TYR A 223 19.31 -27.01 15.24
C TYR A 223 19.75 -26.41 16.57
N GLN A 224 18.80 -26.31 17.51
CA GLN A 224 19.07 -25.92 18.90
C GLN A 224 18.93 -27.16 19.79
N GLN A 225 19.96 -27.44 20.58
CA GLN A 225 20.01 -28.63 21.45
C GLN A 225 19.06 -28.52 22.65
N SER A 226 18.98 -27.33 23.26
CA SER A 226 18.15 -27.07 24.44
C SER A 226 16.74 -26.66 24.03
N SER A 227 15.73 -27.08 24.80
CA SER A 227 14.35 -26.60 24.57
C SER A 227 14.25 -25.09 24.72
N VAL A 228 14.88 -24.53 25.75
CA VAL A 228 14.88 -23.08 26.01
C VAL A 228 15.49 -22.29 24.83
N ASP A 229 16.57 -22.80 24.22
CA ASP A 229 17.19 -22.14 23.07
C ASP A 229 16.30 -22.23 21.82
N ARG A 230 15.52 -23.32 21.66
CA ARG A 230 14.49 -23.41 20.60
C ARG A 230 13.40 -22.37 20.81
N ASP A 231 12.87 -22.27 22.02
CA ASP A 231 11.76 -21.35 22.33
C ASP A 231 12.18 -19.89 22.12
N VAL A 232 13.40 -19.53 22.52
CA VAL A 232 14.01 -18.21 22.26
C VAL A 232 14.21 -17.97 20.75
N ALA A 233 14.71 -18.97 20.01
CA ALA A 233 14.90 -18.86 18.57
C ALA A 233 13.56 -18.73 17.81
N GLU A 234 12.52 -19.43 18.24
CA GLU A 234 11.17 -19.36 17.67
C GLU A 234 10.51 -18.01 17.94
N ALA A 235 10.63 -17.49 19.17
CA ALA A 235 10.23 -16.14 19.55
C ALA A 235 10.95 -15.07 18.71
N THR A 236 12.26 -15.23 18.50
CA THR A 236 13.05 -14.34 17.64
C THR A 236 12.57 -14.39 16.19
N THR A 237 12.34 -15.60 15.67
CA THR A 237 11.82 -15.79 14.32
C THR A 237 10.43 -15.17 14.16
N LEU A 238 9.55 -15.26 15.18
CA LEU A 238 8.26 -14.59 15.18
C LEU A 238 8.43 -13.07 15.06
N LEU A 239 9.31 -12.47 15.87
CA LEU A 239 9.59 -11.03 15.80
C LEU A 239 10.01 -10.60 14.39
N LEU A 240 10.97 -11.30 13.79
CA LEU A 240 11.51 -10.98 12.47
C LEU A 240 10.44 -11.10 11.36
N VAL A 241 9.68 -12.20 11.35
CA VAL A 241 8.64 -12.46 10.34
C VAL A 241 7.50 -11.46 10.46
N VAL A 242 6.97 -11.26 11.67
CA VAL A 242 5.82 -10.38 11.91
C VAL A 242 6.15 -8.93 11.59
N LEU A 243 7.32 -8.44 12.00
CA LEU A 243 7.73 -7.09 11.67
C LEU A 243 7.96 -6.92 10.16
N SER A 244 8.56 -7.91 9.49
CA SER A 244 8.77 -7.83 8.03
C SER A 244 7.45 -7.86 7.26
N ALA A 245 6.51 -8.74 7.62
CA ALA A 245 5.20 -8.84 6.99
C ALA A 245 4.35 -7.58 7.22
N GLY A 246 4.38 -7.02 8.43
CA GLY A 246 3.68 -5.77 8.72
C GLY A 246 4.29 -4.56 7.98
N ALA A 247 5.62 -4.52 7.84
CA ALA A 247 6.30 -3.50 7.04
C ALA A 247 5.99 -3.64 5.55
N MET A 248 5.84 -4.87 5.05
CA MET A 248 5.36 -5.14 3.69
C MET A 248 3.97 -4.53 3.47
N ALA A 249 3.03 -4.73 4.40
CA ALA A 249 1.69 -4.16 4.33
C ALA A 249 1.71 -2.62 4.34
N LYS A 250 2.50 -2.01 5.25
CA LYS A 250 2.67 -0.56 5.34
C LYS A 250 3.26 0.05 4.08
N THR A 251 4.26 -0.59 3.48
CA THR A 251 4.89 -0.08 2.26
C THR A 251 4.00 -0.29 1.04
N ALA A 252 3.30 -1.42 0.96
CA ALA A 252 2.34 -1.69 -0.09
C ALA A 252 1.13 -0.74 -0.04
N SER A 253 0.70 -0.29 1.15
CA SER A 253 -0.36 0.73 1.27
C SER A 253 0.07 2.09 0.75
N GLU A 254 1.35 2.38 0.54
CA GLU A 254 1.79 3.65 -0.09
C GLU A 254 1.90 3.53 -1.62
N LEU A 255 1.82 2.31 -2.16
CA LEU A 255 1.97 2.04 -3.58
C LEU A 255 0.69 2.40 -4.36
N ILE A 256 0.90 2.98 -5.55
CA ILE A 256 -0.13 3.20 -6.56
C ILE A 256 0.11 2.16 -7.66
N PRO A 257 -0.74 1.13 -7.79
CA PRO A 257 -0.56 0.11 -8.83
C PRO A 257 -0.80 0.70 -10.23
N ALA A 258 -0.07 0.19 -11.23
CA ALA A 258 -0.22 0.62 -12.61
C ALA A 258 -1.45 -0.02 -13.27
N SER A 259 -1.77 -1.27 -12.93
CA SER A 259 -2.95 -1.99 -13.44
C SER A 259 -3.72 -2.69 -12.32
N ARG A 260 -4.96 -3.10 -12.60
CA ARG A 260 -5.74 -3.89 -11.64
C ARG A 260 -5.16 -5.28 -11.38
N ASP A 261 -4.57 -5.91 -12.40
CA ASP A 261 -3.93 -7.22 -12.23
C ASP A 261 -2.69 -7.11 -11.33
N GLU A 262 -1.94 -6.02 -11.47
CA GLU A 262 -0.84 -5.70 -10.55
C GLU A 262 -1.37 -5.43 -9.14
N ALA A 263 -2.46 -4.67 -9.01
CA ALA A 263 -3.11 -4.40 -7.73
C ALA A 263 -3.51 -5.72 -7.02
N ALA A 264 -4.24 -6.60 -7.71
CA ALA A 264 -4.65 -7.89 -7.18
C ALA A 264 -3.44 -8.76 -6.80
N THR A 265 -2.36 -8.70 -7.58
CA THR A 265 -1.12 -9.43 -7.30
C THR A 265 -0.43 -8.93 -6.03
N ILE A 266 -0.31 -7.61 -5.85
CA ILE A 266 0.26 -7.01 -4.64
C ILE A 266 -0.59 -7.38 -3.43
N GLN A 267 -1.91 -7.22 -3.52
CA GLN A 267 -2.83 -7.54 -2.43
C GLN A 267 -2.69 -9.00 -1.99
N ARG A 268 -2.66 -9.94 -2.95
CA ARG A 268 -2.49 -11.38 -2.67
C ARG A 268 -1.17 -11.67 -1.97
N ARG A 269 -0.05 -11.15 -2.49
CA ARG A 269 1.29 -11.37 -1.90
C ARG A 269 1.38 -10.85 -0.46
N VAL A 270 0.84 -9.65 -0.20
CA VAL A 270 0.81 -9.09 1.16
C VAL A 270 -0.10 -9.91 2.08
N CYS A 271 -1.29 -10.31 1.62
CA CYS A 271 -2.18 -11.15 2.43
C CYS A 271 -1.54 -12.49 2.76
N GLU A 272 -0.88 -13.13 1.80
CA GLU A 272 -0.16 -14.39 2.02
C GLU A 272 0.98 -14.23 3.05
N SER A 273 1.76 -13.15 2.97
CA SER A 273 2.80 -12.84 3.96
C SER A 273 2.21 -12.61 5.36
N LEU A 274 1.12 -11.85 5.48
CA LEU A 274 0.42 -11.64 6.75
C LEU A 274 -0.21 -12.92 7.29
N ASP A 275 -0.81 -13.74 6.43
CA ASP A 275 -1.46 -15.00 6.81
C ASP A 275 -0.43 -16.01 7.36
N ASN A 276 0.75 -16.09 6.74
CA ASN A 276 1.87 -16.87 7.27
C ASN A 276 2.33 -16.36 8.66
N ALA A 277 2.40 -15.05 8.85
CA ALA A 277 2.75 -14.44 10.13
C ALA A 277 1.66 -14.69 11.21
N ILE A 278 0.38 -14.67 10.82
CA ILE A 278 -0.77 -14.96 11.69
C ILE A 278 -0.73 -16.41 12.16
N ILE A 279 -0.49 -17.36 11.27
CA ILE A 279 -0.34 -18.79 11.62
C ILE A 279 0.79 -18.95 12.64
N LYS A 280 1.96 -18.36 12.36
CA LYS A 280 3.11 -18.44 13.27
C LYS A 280 2.85 -17.82 14.64
N ALA A 281 2.06 -16.75 14.71
CA ALA A 281 1.63 -16.16 15.97
C ALA A 281 0.67 -17.08 16.73
N GLY A 282 -0.22 -17.78 16.02
CA GLY A 282 -1.12 -18.79 16.58
C GLY A 282 -0.36 -19.99 17.15
N ASP A 283 0.61 -20.52 16.42
CA ASP A 283 1.43 -21.67 16.85
C ASP A 283 2.17 -21.39 18.18
N LEU A 284 2.54 -20.14 18.44
CA LEU A 284 3.24 -19.69 19.64
C LEU A 284 2.31 -19.11 20.73
N ALA A 285 0.99 -19.27 20.60
CA ALA A 285 0.00 -18.71 21.52
C ALA A 285 0.22 -17.21 21.80
N ALA A 286 0.55 -16.45 20.76
CA ALA A 286 0.78 -15.02 20.80
C ALA A 286 -0.51 -14.26 20.45
N ASP A 287 -1.56 -14.44 21.26
CA ASP A 287 -2.92 -13.93 20.99
C ASP A 287 -2.97 -12.42 20.69
N ASN A 288 -2.20 -11.62 21.43
CA ASN A 288 -2.12 -10.17 21.21
C ASN A 288 -1.50 -9.81 19.84
N VAL A 289 -0.46 -10.54 19.42
CA VAL A 289 0.17 -10.40 18.10
C VAL A 289 -0.78 -10.86 17.00
N PHE A 290 -1.46 -11.99 17.21
CA PHE A 290 -2.49 -12.51 16.31
C PHE A 290 -3.58 -11.47 16.06
N GLN A 291 -4.17 -10.90 17.11
CA GLN A 291 -5.20 -9.87 16.98
C GLN A 291 -4.68 -8.58 16.32
N ALA A 292 -3.43 -8.20 16.59
CA ALA A 292 -2.82 -7.06 15.92
C ALA A 292 -2.66 -7.27 14.40
N LEU A 293 -2.21 -8.45 14.00
CA LEU A 293 -2.04 -8.83 12.60
C LEU A 293 -3.38 -8.95 11.85
N VAL A 294 -4.39 -9.55 12.45
CA VAL A 294 -5.73 -9.68 11.85
C VAL A 294 -6.30 -8.30 11.54
N GLN A 295 -6.19 -7.36 12.48
CA GLN A 295 -6.64 -5.98 12.23
C GLN A 295 -5.77 -5.29 11.17
N LEU A 296 -4.44 -5.45 11.19
CA LEU A 296 -3.58 -4.86 10.16
C LEU A 296 -3.96 -5.36 8.76
N ARG A 297 -4.25 -6.66 8.65
CA ARG A 297 -4.72 -7.29 7.41
C ARG A 297 -6.05 -6.70 6.95
N TYR A 298 -7.01 -6.55 7.87
CA TYR A 298 -8.31 -5.93 7.56
C TYR A 298 -8.14 -4.52 7.00
N GLU A 299 -7.39 -3.67 7.69
CA GLU A 299 -7.16 -2.27 7.30
C GLU A 299 -6.37 -2.17 5.98
N PHE A 300 -5.43 -3.09 5.76
CA PHE A 300 -4.72 -3.18 4.48
C PHE A 300 -5.68 -3.52 3.34
N VAL A 301 -6.52 -4.54 3.50
CA VAL A 301 -7.51 -4.93 2.48
C VAL A 301 -8.52 -3.81 2.22
N GLU A 302 -8.99 -3.13 3.27
CA GLU A 302 -9.86 -1.96 3.15
C GLU A 302 -9.18 -0.83 2.35
N SER A 303 -7.95 -0.47 2.70
CA SER A 303 -7.20 0.59 1.99
C SER A 303 -6.96 0.26 0.52
N PHE A 304 -6.65 -1.00 0.22
CA PHE A 304 -6.38 -1.45 -1.15
C PHE A 304 -7.66 -1.58 -1.98
N SER A 305 -8.78 -2.00 -1.37
CA SER A 305 -10.09 -2.04 -2.02
C SER A 305 -10.56 -0.64 -2.45
N LEU A 306 -10.31 0.39 -1.63
CA LEU A 306 -10.61 1.78 -1.99
C LEU A 306 -9.80 2.29 -3.19
N LYS A 307 -8.59 1.76 -3.40
CA LYS A 307 -7.78 2.03 -4.59
C LYS A 307 -8.33 1.30 -5.82
N ASP A 308 -8.80 0.08 -5.65
CA ASP A 308 -9.40 -0.72 -6.72
C ASP A 308 -10.82 -0.24 -7.10
N ALA A 309 -11.56 0.42 -6.22
CA ALA A 309 -12.96 0.81 -6.46
C ALA A 309 -13.17 1.94 -7.50
N LYS A 310 -12.13 2.60 -8.00
CA LYS A 310 -12.24 3.88 -8.74
C LYS A 310 -12.66 3.82 -10.22
N GLY A 311 -13.17 2.71 -10.74
CA GLY A 311 -13.88 2.74 -12.03
C GLY A 311 -14.13 1.38 -12.69
N ARG A 312 -15.31 1.19 -13.28
CA ARG A 312 -15.72 -0.11 -13.85
C ARG A 312 -14.95 -0.40 -15.15
N LEU A 313 -14.25 -1.53 -15.19
CA LEU A 313 -13.66 -2.01 -16.45
C LEU A 313 -14.75 -2.42 -17.43
N THR A 314 -14.63 -1.98 -18.68
CA THR A 314 -15.49 -2.41 -19.79
C THR A 314 -14.64 -3.06 -20.87
N GLN A 315 -15.18 -4.12 -21.47
CA GLN A 315 -14.56 -4.77 -22.62
C GLN A 315 -14.81 -3.92 -23.86
N PHE A 316 -13.72 -3.47 -24.49
CA PHE A 316 -13.75 -2.80 -25.78
C PHE A 316 -13.41 -3.80 -26.89
N ASN A 317 -14.08 -3.66 -28.02
CA ASN A 317 -13.83 -4.41 -29.24
C ASN A 317 -13.73 -3.42 -30.41
N LEU A 318 -12.54 -3.28 -30.98
CA LEU A 318 -12.25 -2.38 -32.09
C LEU A 318 -12.21 -3.16 -33.41
N PRO A 319 -12.64 -2.55 -34.53
CA PRO A 319 -12.66 -3.23 -35.83
C PRO A 319 -11.26 -3.46 -36.43
N SER A 320 -10.25 -2.74 -35.95
CA SER A 320 -8.87 -2.84 -36.43
C SER A 320 -7.87 -2.45 -35.33
N VAL A 321 -6.60 -2.80 -35.55
CA VAL A 321 -5.48 -2.38 -34.69
C VAL A 321 -5.28 -0.87 -34.88
N LEU A 322 -5.35 -0.12 -33.78
CA LEU A 322 -5.20 1.33 -33.77
C LEU A 322 -4.10 1.76 -32.78
N PRO A 323 -3.44 2.91 -33.03
CA PRO A 323 -2.53 3.49 -32.05
C PRO A 323 -3.25 3.89 -30.76
N VAL A 324 -2.58 3.72 -29.62
CA VAL A 324 -3.17 4.01 -28.30
C VAL A 324 -3.66 5.46 -28.15
N LEU A 325 -2.98 6.43 -28.77
CA LEU A 325 -3.39 7.84 -28.76
C LEU A 325 -4.77 8.04 -29.42
N ASN A 326 -5.01 7.35 -30.54
CA ASN A 326 -6.30 7.40 -31.24
C ASN A 326 -7.39 6.76 -30.37
N ILE A 327 -7.09 5.61 -29.77
CA ILE A 327 -8.01 4.90 -28.88
C ILE A 327 -8.35 5.76 -27.64
N ALA A 328 -7.34 6.38 -27.01
CA ALA A 328 -7.52 7.25 -25.85
C ALA A 328 -8.42 8.45 -26.19
N ASN A 329 -8.15 9.13 -27.31
CA ASN A 329 -9.00 10.22 -27.77
C ASN A 329 -10.44 9.75 -28.06
N ARG A 330 -10.61 8.54 -28.61
CA ARG A 330 -11.94 8.00 -28.93
C ARG A 330 -12.75 7.57 -27.71
N ILE A 331 -12.12 6.94 -26.71
CA ILE A 331 -12.80 6.40 -25.53
C ILE A 331 -12.92 7.44 -24.42
N TYR A 332 -11.89 8.27 -24.24
CA TYR A 332 -11.79 9.20 -23.13
C TYR A 332 -11.91 10.68 -23.52
N GLN A 333 -11.93 10.99 -24.82
CA GLN A 333 -11.85 12.37 -25.33
C GLN A 333 -10.60 13.11 -24.83
N ASP A 334 -9.58 12.37 -24.43
CA ASP A 334 -8.31 12.90 -23.91
C ASP A 334 -7.17 11.99 -24.36
N ALA A 335 -6.35 12.49 -25.29
CA ALA A 335 -5.19 11.77 -25.80
C ALA A 335 -4.09 11.59 -24.74
N GLU A 336 -4.05 12.43 -23.69
CA GLU A 336 -3.05 12.29 -22.62
C GLU A 336 -3.27 11.06 -21.74
N ARG A 337 -4.47 10.45 -21.81
CA ARG A 337 -4.79 9.20 -21.13
C ARG A 337 -4.30 7.96 -21.88
N SER A 338 -3.50 8.13 -22.93
CA SER A 338 -2.87 7.00 -23.64
C SER A 338 -2.04 6.12 -22.72
N ASP A 339 -1.30 6.72 -21.78
CA ASP A 339 -0.43 5.97 -20.86
C ASP A 339 -1.24 5.13 -19.87
N GLU A 340 -2.45 5.59 -19.51
CA GLU A 340 -3.40 4.80 -18.73
C GLU A 340 -3.74 3.49 -19.44
N LEU A 341 -4.06 3.57 -20.74
CA LEU A 341 -4.38 2.40 -21.56
C LEU A 341 -3.17 1.50 -21.74
N VAL A 342 -1.98 2.06 -21.94
CA VAL A 342 -0.74 1.28 -22.03
C VAL A 342 -0.50 0.51 -20.74
N GLN A 343 -0.68 1.15 -19.57
CA GLN A 343 -0.51 0.47 -18.28
C GLN A 343 -1.60 -0.58 -18.02
N ALA A 344 -2.85 -0.27 -18.34
CA ALA A 344 -3.97 -1.18 -18.10
C ALA A 344 -3.92 -2.42 -19.00
N VAL A 345 -3.58 -2.25 -20.28
CA VAL A 345 -3.63 -3.32 -21.29
C VAL A 345 -2.28 -4.00 -21.49
N SER A 346 -1.17 -3.32 -21.18
CA SER A 346 0.19 -3.82 -21.39
C SER A 346 0.44 -4.35 -22.81
N PRO A 347 0.17 -3.57 -23.87
CA PRO A 347 0.40 -4.00 -25.26
C PRO A 347 1.89 -4.21 -25.53
N ILE A 348 2.20 -5.11 -26.48
CA ILE A 348 3.56 -5.32 -26.98
C ILE A 348 4.14 -3.98 -27.46
N HIS A 349 3.38 -3.26 -28.30
CA HIS A 349 3.75 -1.96 -28.83
C HIS A 349 2.57 -0.96 -28.79
N PRO A 350 2.74 0.28 -28.27
CA PRO A 350 1.66 1.25 -28.14
C PRO A 350 0.99 1.68 -29.46
N ALA A 351 1.72 1.61 -30.59
CA ALA A 351 1.14 1.86 -31.93
C ALA A 351 0.21 0.74 -32.42
N PHE A 352 0.30 -0.45 -31.81
CA PHE A 352 -0.43 -1.65 -32.22
C PHE A 352 -1.21 -2.24 -31.04
N MET A 353 -2.23 -1.52 -30.58
CA MET A 353 -3.09 -2.02 -29.48
C MET A 353 -3.92 -3.22 -29.94
N PRO A 354 -4.14 -4.21 -29.05
CA PRO A 354 -5.00 -5.35 -29.37
C PRO A 354 -6.43 -4.89 -29.65
N VAL A 355 -7.12 -5.57 -30.57
CA VAL A 355 -8.51 -5.25 -30.94
C VAL A 355 -9.52 -5.51 -29.81
N LYS A 356 -9.16 -6.38 -28.86
CA LYS A 356 -9.96 -6.69 -27.67
C LYS A 356 -9.16 -6.37 -26.42
N PHE A 357 -9.66 -5.49 -25.57
CA PHE A 357 -9.02 -5.14 -24.31
C PHE A 357 -10.04 -4.64 -23.28
N LYS A 358 -9.64 -4.61 -22.01
CA LYS A 358 -10.42 -4.01 -20.93
C LYS A 358 -9.80 -2.66 -20.56
N ALA A 359 -10.62 -1.63 -20.44
CA ALA A 359 -10.20 -0.30 -19.99
C ALA A 359 -11.27 0.30 -19.07
N LEU A 360 -10.91 1.36 -18.34
CA LEU A 360 -11.87 2.08 -17.51
C LEU A 360 -12.96 2.66 -18.39
N LYS A 361 -14.22 2.61 -17.92
CA LYS A 361 -15.33 3.31 -18.54
C LYS A 361 -15.57 4.61 -17.77
N GLN A 362 -15.73 5.72 -18.49
CA GLN A 362 -16.19 6.98 -17.90
C GLN A 362 -17.62 6.85 -17.38
#